data_AF-A0A9N8F430-F1
#
_entry.id   AF-A0A9N8F430-F1
#
_cell.length_a   1.000
_cell.length_b   1.000
_cell.length_c   1.000
_cell.angle_alpha   90.00
_cell.angle_beta   90.00
_cell.angle_gamma   90.00
#
_symmetry.space_group_name_H-M   'P 1'
#
loop_
_entity.id
_entity.type
_entity.pdbx_description
1 polymer ?
#
loop_
_entity_poly.entity_id
_entity_poly.type
_entity_poly.pdbx_seq_one_letter_code
_entity_poly.pdbx_strand_id
1 'polypeptide(L)'
;MNRDGTVNTDLDPMADYLLQIEASNKMHCASLNMFGFDGDRLLLTLTRRKAERYTEITKPNTVERQAAIAKNLGTAGQLYHQTHGQHLTSDDFFRGNAMRERTEQVDKLEKKKKIELAKMALKEQRDAIIQEKGEPTAATISAFNAKEMGILYKYKKGSAPKGKKAEVLLAYLAAPAPRKLDGWSAEEEAELQRLKTQEIPLEDTQVAIAADQSANAVINHAALLSVDKRVLLINNLRNSFDHDEVSQQRAM
;
A
#
# COMPACT_ATOMS: atom_id res chain seq x y z
N MET A 1 18.59 26.19 -6.69
CA MET A 1 19.36 27.11 -5.84
C MET A 1 19.08 26.85 -4.38
N ASN A 2 20.13 26.73 -3.59
CA ASN A 2 20.08 26.62 -2.14
C ASN A 2 19.49 27.88 -1.49
N ARG A 3 19.17 27.82 -0.19
CA ARG A 3 18.59 28.95 0.56
C ARG A 3 19.49 30.18 0.62
N ASP A 4 20.80 29.96 0.52
CA ASP A 4 21.87 30.96 0.44
C ASP A 4 22.06 31.55 -0.98
N GLY A 5 21.30 31.09 -1.98
CA GLY A 5 21.40 31.53 -3.37
C GLY A 5 22.50 30.82 -4.18
N THR A 6 23.21 29.85 -3.61
CA THR A 6 24.22 29.07 -4.33
C THR A 6 23.60 28.01 -5.23
N VAL A 7 24.38 27.55 -6.20
CA VAL A 7 24.01 26.45 -7.10
C VAL A 7 24.02 25.16 -6.31
N ASN A 8 22.97 24.35 -6.47
CA ASN A 8 22.93 23.03 -5.88
C ASN A 8 23.32 22.02 -6.96
N THR A 9 24.60 21.65 -6.99
CA THR A 9 25.17 20.70 -7.94
C THR A 9 24.72 19.26 -7.71
N ASP A 10 24.20 18.95 -6.51
CA ASP A 10 23.69 17.62 -6.18
C ASP A 10 22.31 17.39 -6.82
N LEU A 11 21.47 18.44 -6.85
CA LEU A 11 20.13 18.39 -7.45
C LEU A 11 20.13 18.59 -8.97
N ASP A 12 21.07 19.38 -9.49
CA ASP A 12 21.23 19.62 -10.93
C ASP A 12 22.73 19.66 -11.27
N PRO A 13 23.31 18.52 -11.68
CA PRO A 13 24.73 18.42 -12.04
C PRO A 13 25.15 19.33 -13.20
N MET A 14 24.20 19.78 -14.03
CA MET A 14 24.47 20.67 -15.16
C MET A 14 24.26 22.15 -14.83
N ALA A 15 23.86 22.48 -13.60
CA ALA A 15 23.50 23.85 -13.26
C ALA A 15 24.66 24.84 -13.42
N ASP A 16 25.90 24.44 -13.09
CA ASP A 16 27.08 25.27 -13.29
C ASP A 16 27.37 25.52 -14.77
N TYR A 17 27.22 24.48 -15.59
CA TYR A 17 27.39 24.58 -17.04
C TYR A 17 26.35 25.52 -17.66
N LEU A 18 25.09 25.43 -17.22
CA LEU A 18 24.03 26.32 -17.67
C LEU A 18 24.31 27.78 -17.28
N LEU A 19 24.80 28.03 -16.07
CA LEU A 19 25.18 29.39 -15.65
C LEU A 19 26.34 29.97 -16.46
N GLN A 20 27.31 29.15 -16.84
CA GLN A 20 28.38 29.56 -17.75
C GLN A 20 27.82 29.96 -19.12
N ILE A 21 26.86 29.20 -19.66
CA ILE A 21 26.17 29.54 -20.91
C ILE A 21 25.41 30.85 -20.77
N GLU A 22 24.69 31.08 -19.66
CA GLU A 22 23.99 32.34 -19.40
C GLU A 22 24.97 33.53 -19.36
N ALA A 23 26.10 33.38 -18.68
CA ALA A 23 27.12 34.42 -18.60
C ALA A 23 27.71 34.75 -19.98
N SER A 24 28.02 33.72 -20.78
CA SER A 24 28.54 33.87 -22.14
C SER A 24 27.50 34.55 -23.05
N ASN A 25 26.23 34.13 -23.00
CA ASN A 25 25.15 34.74 -23.78
C ASN A 25 25.00 36.23 -23.45
N LYS A 26 25.00 36.60 -22.16
CA LYS A 26 24.95 38.00 -21.72
C LYS A 26 26.12 38.83 -22.26
N MET A 27 27.34 38.29 -22.20
CA MET A 27 28.54 38.97 -22.71
C MET A 27 28.47 39.21 -24.22
N HIS A 28 28.00 38.22 -25.00
CA HIS A 28 27.86 38.36 -26.44
C HIS A 28 26.73 39.31 -26.84
N CYS A 29 25.58 39.26 -26.16
CA CYS A 29 24.48 40.19 -26.41
C CYS A 29 24.89 41.64 -26.08
N ALA A 30 25.61 41.86 -24.98
CA ALA A 30 26.17 43.17 -24.65
C ALA A 30 27.15 43.69 -25.71
N SER A 31 27.96 42.79 -26.28
CA SER A 31 28.87 43.14 -27.37
C SER A 31 28.10 43.55 -28.64
N LEU A 32 27.05 42.81 -29.00
CA LEU A 32 26.18 43.16 -30.14
C LEU A 32 25.52 44.53 -29.95
N ASN A 33 25.01 44.81 -28.74
CA ASN A 33 24.45 46.11 -28.38
C ASN A 33 25.48 47.24 -28.53
N MET A 34 26.73 47.01 -28.13
CA MET A 34 27.82 47.99 -28.27
C MET A 34 28.11 48.34 -29.74
N PHE A 35 27.94 47.39 -30.66
CA PHE A 35 28.11 47.61 -32.10
C PHE A 35 26.85 48.12 -32.81
N GLY A 36 25.80 48.48 -32.06
CA GLY A 36 24.56 49.06 -32.59
C GLY A 36 23.54 48.03 -33.11
N PHE A 37 23.73 46.74 -32.80
CA PHE A 37 22.74 45.69 -33.09
C PHE A 37 21.79 45.49 -31.90
N ASP A 38 20.59 44.96 -32.14
CA ASP A 38 19.61 44.60 -31.10
C ASP A 38 19.90 43.18 -30.55
N GLY A 39 20.89 43.08 -29.67
CA GLY A 39 21.29 41.85 -28.99
C GLY A 39 20.30 41.39 -27.92
N ASP A 40 19.41 42.26 -27.45
CA ASP A 40 18.45 41.95 -26.40
C ASP A 40 17.44 40.88 -26.83
N ARG A 41 17.18 40.75 -28.15
CA ARG A 41 16.34 39.68 -28.72
C ARG A 41 16.90 38.27 -28.52
N LEU A 42 18.21 38.15 -28.32
CA LEU A 42 18.91 36.88 -28.14
C LEU A 42 19.25 36.61 -26.67
N LEU A 43 18.86 37.52 -25.78
CA LEU A 43 19.12 37.42 -24.35
C LEU A 43 18.27 36.31 -23.73
N LEU A 44 18.93 35.27 -23.25
CA LEU A 44 18.30 34.17 -22.54
C LEU A 44 18.67 34.24 -21.06
N THR A 45 17.66 34.39 -20.21
CA THR A 45 17.82 34.35 -18.75
C THR A 45 17.32 33.03 -18.22
N LEU A 46 18.14 32.36 -17.39
CA LEU A 46 17.77 31.07 -16.83
C LEU A 46 16.66 31.23 -15.78
N THR A 47 15.63 30.40 -15.86
CA THR A 47 14.60 30.34 -14.82
C THR A 47 15.14 29.59 -13.60
N ARG A 48 15.36 30.31 -12.50
CA ARG A 48 15.93 29.74 -11.27
C ARG A 48 14.82 29.17 -10.39
N ARG A 49 14.85 27.85 -10.13
CA ARG A 49 13.94 27.20 -9.16
C ARG A 49 14.61 27.11 -7.78
N LYS A 50 13.86 27.40 -6.72
CA LYS A 50 14.30 27.25 -5.33
C LYS A 50 14.40 25.75 -4.98
N ALA A 51 15.50 25.34 -4.35
CA ALA A 51 15.73 23.96 -3.91
C ALA A 51 14.72 23.52 -2.83
N GLU A 52 14.07 24.45 -2.15
CA GLU A 52 12.98 24.16 -1.19
C GLU A 52 11.80 23.41 -1.81
N ARG A 53 11.63 23.46 -3.14
CA ARG A 53 10.62 22.64 -3.85
C ARG A 53 11.08 21.20 -4.13
N TYR A 54 12.35 20.91 -3.88
CA TYR A 54 13.04 19.62 -4.08
C TYR A 54 13.57 19.06 -2.76
N THR A 55 13.04 19.47 -1.60
CA THR A 55 13.27 18.70 -0.37
C THR A 55 12.85 17.27 -0.65
N GLU A 56 13.82 16.35 -0.66
CA GLU A 56 13.64 14.92 -0.88
C GLU A 56 12.46 14.45 -0.02
N ILE A 57 11.27 14.30 -0.63
CA ILE A 57 10.07 13.94 0.15
C ILE A 57 10.31 12.57 0.81
N THR A 58 11.07 11.70 0.15
CA THR A 58 11.55 10.41 0.67
C THR A 58 12.81 9.95 -0.07
N LYS A 59 13.75 9.27 0.62
CA LYS A 59 14.95 8.71 0.00
C LYS A 59 14.67 7.36 -0.69
N PRO A 60 15.40 6.99 -1.76
CA PRO A 60 15.30 5.65 -2.37
C PRO A 60 15.52 4.52 -1.35
N ASN A 61 14.81 3.41 -1.51
CA ASN A 61 14.90 2.21 -0.67
C ASN A 61 14.59 2.43 0.82
N THR A 62 13.77 3.43 1.14
CA THR A 62 13.32 3.68 2.52
C THR A 62 11.89 3.20 2.76
N VAL A 63 11.62 2.77 4.00
CA VAL A 63 10.27 2.36 4.43
C VAL A 63 9.28 3.52 4.27
N GLU A 64 9.71 4.75 4.51
CA GLU A 64 8.90 5.96 4.32
C GLU A 64 8.47 6.14 2.87
N ARG A 65 9.40 5.92 1.92
CA ARG A 65 9.11 5.95 0.49
C ARG A 65 8.14 4.87 0.09
N GLN A 66 8.35 3.64 0.55
CA GLN A 66 7.50 2.48 0.24
C GLN A 66 6.09 2.68 0.80
N ALA A 67 5.96 3.21 2.02
CA ALA A 67 4.67 3.55 2.62
C ALA A 67 3.97 4.70 1.88
N ALA A 68 4.71 5.70 1.42
CA ALA A 68 4.16 6.79 0.62
C ALA A 68 3.64 6.25 -0.73
N ILE A 69 4.44 5.43 -1.41
CA ILE A 69 4.06 4.76 -2.65
C ILE A 69 2.81 3.90 -2.44
N ALA A 70 2.78 3.05 -1.40
CA ALA A 70 1.64 2.20 -1.06
C ALA A 70 0.32 3.00 -0.95
N LYS A 71 0.38 4.19 -0.35
CA LYS A 71 -0.77 5.08 -0.18
C LYS A 71 -1.22 5.75 -1.48
N ASN A 72 -0.31 6.00 -2.43
CA ASN A 72 -0.55 6.86 -3.59
C ASN A 72 -0.48 6.12 -4.95
N LEU A 73 -0.45 4.78 -4.94
CA LEU A 73 -0.42 3.91 -6.13
C LEU A 73 -1.54 4.17 -7.15
N GLY A 74 -2.61 4.89 -6.77
CA GLY A 74 -3.76 5.18 -7.62
C GLY A 74 -3.65 6.44 -8.50
N THR A 75 -2.66 7.31 -8.28
CA THR A 75 -2.49 8.55 -9.06
C THR A 75 -1.08 8.67 -9.62
N ALA A 76 -0.94 8.51 -10.94
CA ALA A 76 0.37 8.54 -11.62
C ALA A 76 1.19 9.81 -11.29
N GLY A 77 0.54 10.97 -11.16
CA GLY A 77 1.20 12.21 -10.76
C GLY A 77 1.76 12.20 -9.34
N GLN A 78 1.02 11.65 -8.37
CA GLN A 78 1.49 11.57 -6.98
C GLN A 78 2.64 10.57 -6.83
N LEU A 79 2.56 9.45 -7.56
CA LEU A 79 3.64 8.48 -7.64
C LEU A 79 4.91 9.13 -8.20
N TYR A 80 4.80 9.89 -9.29
CA TYR A 80 5.93 10.62 -9.88
C TYR A 80 6.59 11.59 -8.90
N HIS A 81 5.80 12.31 -8.09
CA HIS A 81 6.33 13.22 -7.07
C HIS A 81 7.07 12.49 -5.94
N GLN A 82 6.66 11.27 -5.58
CA GLN A 82 7.29 10.49 -4.52
C GLN A 82 8.52 9.74 -5.02
N THR A 83 8.46 9.21 -6.25
CA THR A 83 9.57 8.48 -6.85
C THR A 83 10.56 9.37 -7.58
N HIS A 84 10.27 10.66 -7.72
CA HIS A 84 11.06 11.63 -8.49
C HIS A 84 11.29 11.17 -9.94
N GLY A 85 10.30 10.49 -10.52
CA GLY A 85 10.40 9.91 -11.86
C GLY A 85 11.22 8.62 -11.94
N GLN A 86 11.60 8.00 -10.80
CA GLN A 86 12.16 6.65 -10.84
C GLN A 86 11.18 5.64 -11.43
N HIS A 87 11.76 4.64 -12.09
CA HIS A 87 11.06 3.65 -12.89
C HIS A 87 10.08 2.80 -12.05
N LEU A 88 8.97 2.40 -12.68
CA LEU A 88 7.91 1.55 -12.12
C LEU A 88 8.40 0.13 -11.71
N THR A 89 9.64 -0.23 -12.07
CA THR A 89 10.27 -1.52 -11.76
C THR A 89 11.29 -1.42 -10.63
N SER A 90 11.27 -0.34 -9.85
CA SER A 90 12.11 -0.22 -8.66
C SER A 90 11.56 -1.07 -7.50
N ASP A 91 12.45 -1.60 -6.67
CA ASP A 91 12.09 -2.39 -5.47
C ASP A 91 11.10 -1.66 -4.56
N ASP A 92 11.22 -0.33 -4.48
CA ASP A 92 10.30 0.53 -3.74
C ASP A 92 8.84 0.41 -4.20
N PHE A 93 8.62 0.20 -5.51
CA PHE A 93 7.29 0.01 -6.07
C PHE A 93 6.70 -1.36 -5.72
N PHE A 94 7.52 -2.41 -5.81
CA PHE A 94 7.08 -3.76 -5.46
C PHE A 94 6.80 -3.91 -3.97
N ARG A 95 7.69 -3.39 -3.11
CA ARG A 95 7.47 -3.34 -1.66
C ARG A 95 6.25 -2.48 -1.31
N GLY A 96 6.10 -1.32 -1.95
CA GLY A 96 4.92 -0.46 -1.76
C GLY A 96 3.60 -1.16 -2.15
N ASN A 97 3.57 -1.91 -3.25
CA ASN A 97 2.36 -2.66 -3.62
C ASN A 97 2.07 -3.81 -2.62
N ALA A 98 3.08 -4.54 -2.17
CA ALA A 98 2.93 -5.58 -1.14
C ALA A 98 2.42 -4.99 0.19
N MET A 99 2.92 -3.81 0.59
CA MET A 99 2.42 -3.08 1.75
C MET A 99 0.94 -2.73 1.62
N ARG A 100 0.51 -2.28 0.45
CA ARG A 100 -0.90 -1.96 0.18
C ARG A 100 -1.78 -3.20 0.32
N GLU A 101 -1.45 -4.29 -0.37
CA GLU A 101 -2.22 -5.53 -0.35
C GLU A 101 -2.35 -6.08 1.09
N ARG A 102 -1.27 -6.05 1.85
CA ARG A 102 -1.27 -6.47 3.24
C ARG A 102 -2.12 -5.58 4.13
N THR A 103 -2.04 -4.25 3.96
CA THR A 103 -2.88 -3.30 4.70
C THR A 103 -4.36 -3.55 4.41
N GLU A 104 -4.72 -3.82 3.15
CA GLU A 104 -6.09 -4.17 2.78
C GLU A 104 -6.57 -5.48 3.43
N GLN A 105 -5.69 -6.47 3.58
CA GLN A 105 -6.02 -7.72 4.28
C GLN A 105 -6.23 -7.50 5.77
N VAL A 106 -5.36 -6.71 6.41
CA VAL A 106 -5.53 -6.29 7.82
C VAL A 106 -6.87 -5.59 8.00
N ASP A 107 -7.19 -4.60 7.16
CA ASP A 107 -8.46 -3.88 7.22
C ASP A 107 -9.68 -4.80 7.07
N LYS A 108 -9.59 -5.81 6.19
CA LYS A 108 -10.66 -6.81 6.00
C LYS A 108 -10.84 -7.66 7.26
N LEU A 109 -9.74 -8.15 7.85
CA LEU A 109 -9.79 -8.96 9.07
C LEU A 109 -10.24 -8.16 10.29
N GLU A 110 -9.83 -6.90 10.44
CA GLU A 110 -10.30 -6.03 11.52
C GLU A 110 -11.81 -5.75 11.42
N LYS A 111 -12.30 -5.49 10.20
CA LYS A 111 -13.75 -5.34 9.95
C LYS A 111 -14.49 -6.63 10.31
N LYS A 112 -13.96 -7.79 9.92
CA LYS A 112 -14.53 -9.11 10.26
C LYS A 112 -14.56 -9.32 11.78
N LYS A 113 -13.44 -9.09 12.47
CA LYS A 113 -13.33 -9.16 13.94
C LYS A 113 -14.38 -8.30 14.63
N LYS A 114 -14.50 -7.03 14.22
CA LYS A 114 -15.49 -6.11 14.79
C LYS A 114 -16.93 -6.61 14.60
N ILE A 115 -17.24 -7.16 13.43
CA ILE A 115 -18.57 -7.72 13.15
C ILE A 115 -18.85 -8.95 14.02
N GLU A 116 -17.90 -9.88 14.13
CA GLU A 116 -18.09 -11.10 14.92
C GLU A 116 -18.18 -10.80 16.42
N LEU A 117 -17.34 -9.91 16.95
CA LEU A 117 -17.45 -9.45 18.34
C LEU A 117 -18.81 -8.80 18.62
N ALA A 118 -19.32 -7.98 17.70
CA ALA A 118 -20.65 -7.38 17.85
C ALA A 118 -21.77 -8.43 17.82
N LYS A 119 -21.66 -9.48 17.00
CA LYS A 119 -22.62 -10.59 16.98
C LYS A 119 -22.54 -11.42 18.27
N MET A 120 -21.35 -11.65 18.81
CA MET A 120 -21.15 -12.34 20.09
C MET A 120 -21.77 -11.55 21.25
N ALA A 121 -21.51 -10.25 21.34
CA ALA A 121 -22.13 -9.39 22.36
C ALA A 121 -23.67 -9.36 22.23
N LEU A 122 -24.20 -9.36 21.00
CA LEU A 122 -25.65 -9.43 20.76
C LEU A 122 -26.23 -10.78 21.20
N LYS A 123 -25.50 -11.87 20.99
CA LYS A 123 -25.88 -13.21 21.47
C LYS A 123 -25.94 -13.24 23.00
N GLU A 124 -24.92 -12.72 23.67
CA GLU A 124 -24.85 -12.66 25.13
C GLU A 124 -26.00 -11.85 25.73
N GLN A 125 -26.31 -10.67 25.17
CA GLN A 125 -27.47 -9.88 25.57
C GLN A 125 -28.79 -10.64 25.39
N ARG A 126 -28.93 -11.38 24.28
CA ARG A 126 -30.11 -12.21 24.01
C ARG A 126 -30.20 -13.37 25.00
N ASP A 127 -29.10 -14.05 25.28
CA ASP A 127 -29.06 -15.18 26.22
C ASP A 127 -29.42 -14.72 27.64
N ALA A 128 -28.94 -13.55 28.08
CA ALA A 128 -29.33 -12.95 29.35
C ALA A 128 -30.84 -12.66 29.44
N ILE A 129 -31.43 -12.08 28.37
CA ILE A 129 -32.88 -11.81 28.30
C ILE A 129 -33.69 -13.11 28.38
N ILE A 130 -33.25 -14.16 27.65
CA ILE A 130 -33.94 -15.45 27.64
C ILE A 130 -33.80 -16.17 28.99
N GLN A 131 -32.65 -16.05 29.67
CA GLN A 131 -32.46 -16.62 31.01
C GLN A 131 -33.37 -15.95 32.04
N GLU A 132 -33.56 -14.64 31.97
CA GLU A 132 -34.39 -13.90 32.94
C GLU A 132 -35.90 -14.06 32.67
N LYS A 133 -36.33 -13.99 31.40
CA LYS A 133 -37.75 -13.84 31.03
C LYS A 133 -38.31 -14.99 30.17
N GLY A 134 -37.48 -15.92 29.73
CA GLY A 134 -37.86 -16.99 28.81
C GLY A 134 -38.03 -16.52 27.35
N GLU A 135 -38.59 -17.40 26.51
CA GLU A 135 -38.87 -17.05 25.11
C GLU A 135 -40.14 -16.16 24.98
N PRO A 136 -40.09 -15.10 24.15
CA PRO A 136 -41.24 -14.22 23.98
C PRO A 136 -42.35 -14.92 23.19
N THR A 137 -43.52 -15.02 23.82
CA THR A 137 -44.77 -15.56 23.26
C THR A 137 -45.84 -14.46 23.29
N ALA A 138 -46.95 -14.62 22.56
CA ALA A 138 -48.05 -13.66 22.55
C ALA A 138 -48.58 -13.33 23.97
N ALA A 139 -48.50 -14.28 24.90
CA ALA A 139 -48.89 -14.10 26.31
C ALA A 139 -47.83 -13.36 27.16
N THR A 140 -46.54 -13.52 26.86
CA THR A 140 -45.43 -12.93 27.65
C THR A 140 -44.93 -11.61 27.09
N ILE A 141 -45.50 -11.14 25.98
CA ILE A 141 -45.09 -9.89 25.31
C ILE A 141 -45.13 -8.68 26.25
N SER A 142 -46.01 -8.65 27.27
CA SER A 142 -46.09 -7.56 28.24
C SER A 142 -44.82 -7.43 29.10
N ALA A 143 -44.10 -8.52 29.36
CA ALA A 143 -42.91 -8.57 30.21
C ALA A 143 -41.62 -8.05 29.54
N PHE A 144 -41.59 -7.99 28.21
CA PHE A 144 -40.44 -7.49 27.45
C PHE A 144 -40.54 -5.99 27.22
N ASN A 145 -39.45 -5.23 27.28
CA ASN A 145 -39.45 -3.85 26.83
C ASN A 145 -39.17 -3.76 25.31
N ALA A 146 -39.34 -2.58 24.71
CA ALA A 146 -39.12 -2.39 23.27
C ALA A 146 -37.65 -2.61 22.85
N LYS A 147 -36.68 -2.34 23.73
CA LYS A 147 -35.25 -2.53 23.47
C LYS A 147 -34.87 -4.02 23.47
N GLU A 148 -35.37 -4.77 24.44
CA GLU A 148 -35.21 -6.23 24.56
C GLU A 148 -35.79 -6.95 23.34
N MET A 149 -37.02 -6.60 22.94
CA MET A 149 -37.59 -7.13 21.70
C MET A 149 -36.77 -6.75 20.46
N GLY A 150 -36.15 -5.56 20.46
CA GLY A 150 -35.24 -5.14 19.41
C GLY A 150 -33.96 -5.97 19.35
N ILE A 151 -33.39 -6.35 20.50
CA ILE A 151 -32.21 -7.22 20.60
C ILE A 151 -32.55 -8.62 20.07
N LEU A 152 -33.66 -9.21 20.53
CA LEU A 152 -34.11 -10.54 20.10
C LEU A 152 -34.41 -10.57 18.59
N TYR A 153 -35.10 -9.55 18.09
CA TYR A 153 -35.38 -9.39 16.66
C TYR A 153 -34.08 -9.24 15.85
N LYS A 154 -33.17 -8.36 16.28
CA LYS A 154 -31.90 -8.11 15.59
C LYS A 154 -31.00 -9.33 15.54
N TYR A 155 -30.98 -10.14 16.60
CA TYR A 155 -30.25 -11.41 16.61
C TYR A 155 -30.80 -12.39 15.58
N LYS A 156 -32.13 -12.44 15.39
CA LYS A 156 -32.79 -13.41 14.51
C LYS A 156 -32.86 -12.99 13.04
N LYS A 157 -33.07 -11.69 12.77
CA LYS A 157 -33.23 -11.11 11.43
C LYS A 157 -32.02 -10.32 10.93
N GLY A 158 -31.03 -10.04 11.78
CA GLY A 158 -29.81 -9.28 11.43
C GLY A 158 -30.03 -7.77 11.23
N SER A 159 -31.24 -7.25 11.44
CA SER A 159 -31.61 -5.84 11.24
C SER A 159 -32.45 -5.30 12.39
N ALA A 160 -32.53 -3.98 12.51
CA ALA A 160 -33.37 -3.35 13.52
C ALA A 160 -34.87 -3.60 13.24
N PRO A 161 -35.70 -3.76 14.28
CA PRO A 161 -37.14 -3.92 14.10
C PRO A 161 -37.77 -2.69 13.45
N LYS A 162 -38.78 -2.91 12.61
CA LYS A 162 -39.67 -1.86 12.08
C LYS A 162 -41.08 -2.11 12.58
N GLY A 163 -41.74 -1.07 13.08
CA GLY A 163 -43.14 -1.13 13.49
C GLY A 163 -43.35 -1.33 15.00
N LYS A 164 -44.59 -1.67 15.36
CA LYS A 164 -45.03 -1.80 16.76
C LYS A 164 -44.59 -3.13 17.36
N LYS A 165 -44.49 -3.18 18.69
CA LYS A 165 -44.00 -4.36 19.45
C LYS A 165 -44.68 -5.69 19.06
N ALA A 166 -45.99 -5.67 18.79
CA ALA A 166 -46.73 -6.87 18.36
C ALA A 166 -46.33 -7.36 16.96
N GLU A 167 -46.08 -6.43 16.02
CA GLU A 167 -45.60 -6.75 14.66
C GLU A 167 -44.19 -7.33 14.71
N VAL A 168 -43.34 -6.79 15.60
CA VAL A 168 -41.98 -7.28 15.84
C VAL A 168 -41.99 -8.70 16.40
N LEU A 169 -42.92 -9.03 17.30
CA LEU A 169 -43.07 -10.37 17.83
C LEU A 169 -43.51 -11.38 16.76
N LEU A 170 -44.51 -11.02 15.95
CA LEU A 170 -44.95 -11.88 14.83
C LEU A 170 -43.80 -12.15 13.85
N ALA A 171 -43.05 -11.11 13.50
CA ALA A 171 -41.91 -11.24 12.60
C ALA A 171 -40.73 -12.02 13.23
N TYR A 172 -40.57 -11.96 14.56
CA TYR A 172 -39.60 -12.77 15.30
C TYR A 172 -39.99 -14.25 15.30
N LEU A 173 -41.26 -14.58 15.58
CA LEU A 173 -41.74 -15.96 15.59
C LEU A 173 -41.67 -16.60 14.20
N ALA A 174 -42.01 -15.85 13.15
CA ALA A 174 -41.96 -16.31 11.76
C ALA A 174 -40.52 -16.49 11.21
N ALA A 175 -39.51 -15.89 11.84
CA ALA A 175 -38.14 -16.00 11.37
C ALA A 175 -37.56 -17.40 11.67
N PRO A 176 -36.72 -17.97 10.79
CA PRO A 176 -36.02 -19.23 11.06
C PRO A 176 -35.00 -19.08 12.19
N ALA A 177 -34.54 -20.21 12.73
CA ALA A 177 -33.46 -20.21 13.73
C ALA A 177 -32.21 -19.54 13.15
N PRO A 178 -31.50 -18.69 13.91
CA PRO A 178 -30.29 -18.05 13.45
C PRO A 178 -29.23 -19.08 13.08
N ARG A 179 -28.42 -18.80 12.06
CA ARG A 179 -27.23 -19.62 11.76
C ARG A 179 -26.30 -19.59 12.98
N LYS A 180 -25.65 -20.73 13.24
CA LYS A 180 -24.62 -20.80 14.28
C LYS A 180 -23.55 -19.75 13.98
N LEU A 181 -23.18 -19.00 15.01
CA LEU A 181 -22.07 -18.07 14.94
C LEU A 181 -20.81 -18.87 15.18
N ASP A 182 -20.02 -19.06 14.14
CA ASP A 182 -18.62 -19.44 14.29
C ASP A 182 -17.93 -18.19 14.82
N GLY A 183 -17.64 -18.18 16.12
CA GLY A 183 -17.03 -17.02 16.78
C GLY A 183 -15.66 -16.68 16.21
N TRP A 184 -15.15 -15.50 16.55
CA TRP A 184 -13.78 -15.12 16.20
C TRP A 184 -12.79 -16.11 16.82
N SER A 185 -12.08 -16.84 15.97
CA SER A 185 -11.20 -17.94 16.39
C SER A 185 -9.81 -17.44 16.81
N ALA A 186 -9.11 -18.26 17.59
CA ALA A 186 -7.71 -17.98 17.96
C ALA A 186 -6.78 -17.99 16.73
N GLU A 187 -7.09 -18.79 15.72
CA GLU A 187 -6.35 -18.85 14.45
C GLU A 187 -6.48 -17.54 13.67
N GLU A 188 -7.69 -16.98 13.58
CA GLU A 188 -7.91 -15.68 12.93
C GLU A 188 -7.26 -14.52 13.68
N GLU A 189 -7.21 -14.58 15.01
CA GLU A 189 -6.46 -13.60 15.80
C GLU A 189 -4.95 -13.72 15.55
N ALA A 190 -4.41 -14.95 15.54
CA ALA A 190 -3.00 -15.19 15.27
C ALA A 190 -2.61 -14.70 13.87
N GLU A 191 -3.47 -14.92 12.87
CA GLU A 191 -3.26 -14.42 11.51
C GLU A 191 -3.28 -12.89 11.45
N LEU A 192 -4.22 -12.24 12.13
CA LEU A 192 -4.27 -10.78 12.21
C LEU A 192 -3.00 -10.20 12.87
N GLN A 193 -2.51 -10.83 13.94
CA GLN A 193 -1.28 -10.40 14.61
C GLN A 193 -0.07 -10.64 13.71
N ARG A 194 0.03 -11.78 13.03
CA ARG A 194 1.10 -12.06 12.05
C ARG A 194 1.15 -10.97 10.98
N LEU A 195 0.00 -10.66 10.38
CA LEU A 195 -0.14 -9.62 9.37
C LEU A 195 0.10 -8.20 9.90
N LYS A 196 0.09 -7.96 11.21
CA LYS A 196 0.47 -6.67 11.80
C LYS A 196 1.94 -6.57 12.20
N THR A 197 2.55 -7.68 12.63
CA THR A 197 3.88 -7.67 13.26
C THR A 197 5.02 -7.87 12.27
N GLN A 198 4.84 -8.63 11.21
CA GLN A 198 5.95 -8.95 10.30
C GLN A 198 6.35 -7.68 9.50
N GLU A 199 7.63 -7.34 9.41
CA GLU A 199 8.09 -6.42 8.35
C GLU A 199 7.86 -7.09 6.99
N ILE A 200 7.64 -6.37 5.88
CA ILE A 200 7.51 -7.03 4.56
C ILE A 200 8.92 -7.26 4.01
N PRO A 201 9.46 -8.48 4.06
CA PRO A 201 10.72 -8.78 3.40
C PRO A 201 10.51 -8.67 1.89
N LEU A 202 11.57 -8.31 1.14
CA LEU A 202 11.49 -8.26 -0.33
C LEU A 202 11.08 -9.61 -0.93
N GLU A 203 11.47 -10.69 -0.25
CA GLU A 203 11.19 -12.09 -0.58
C GLU A 203 9.69 -12.40 -0.66
N ASP A 204 8.85 -11.66 0.09
CA ASP A 204 7.40 -11.82 0.07
C ASP A 204 6.71 -10.93 -0.98
N THR A 205 7.48 -10.18 -1.78
CA THR A 205 6.90 -9.45 -2.91
C THR A 205 6.53 -10.41 -4.04
N GLN A 206 5.48 -10.10 -4.80
CA GLN A 206 5.05 -10.93 -5.93
C GLN A 206 6.17 -11.18 -6.95
N VAL A 207 7.12 -10.25 -7.09
CA VAL A 207 8.28 -10.41 -7.97
C VAL A 207 9.26 -11.43 -7.44
N ALA A 208 9.58 -11.40 -6.15
CA ALA A 208 10.46 -12.39 -5.55
C ALA A 208 9.82 -13.78 -5.56
N ILE A 209 8.52 -13.88 -5.27
CA ILE A 209 7.76 -15.14 -5.39
C ILE A 209 7.77 -15.65 -6.83
N ALA A 210 7.55 -14.78 -7.82
CA ALA A 210 7.58 -15.17 -9.24
C ALA A 210 9.00 -15.56 -9.70
N ALA A 211 10.04 -14.89 -9.19
CA ALA A 211 11.43 -15.22 -9.47
C ALA A 211 11.77 -16.60 -8.88
N ASP A 212 11.35 -16.88 -7.64
CA ASP A 212 11.57 -18.18 -7.00
C ASP A 212 10.78 -19.31 -7.69
N GLN A 213 9.52 -19.07 -8.06
CA GLN A 213 8.74 -20.01 -8.89
C GLN A 213 9.42 -20.27 -10.23
N SER A 214 9.96 -19.23 -10.88
CA SER A 214 10.69 -19.37 -12.14
C SER A 214 11.98 -20.14 -11.96
N ALA A 215 12.72 -19.90 -10.88
CA ALA A 215 13.93 -20.63 -10.52
C ALA A 215 13.61 -22.12 -10.28
N ASN A 216 12.57 -22.41 -9.49
CA ASN A 216 12.10 -23.77 -9.23
C ASN A 216 11.64 -24.48 -10.52
N ALA A 217 10.95 -23.78 -11.42
CA ALA A 217 10.57 -24.32 -12.72
C ALA A 217 11.80 -24.65 -13.58
N VAL A 218 12.81 -23.77 -13.60
CA VAL A 218 14.07 -24.01 -14.30
C VAL A 218 14.80 -25.22 -13.72
N ILE A 219 14.88 -25.34 -12.39
CA ILE A 219 15.50 -26.48 -11.70
C ILE A 219 14.80 -27.79 -12.07
N ASN A 220 13.47 -27.83 -11.95
CA ASN A 220 12.68 -29.03 -12.20
C ASN A 220 12.71 -29.47 -13.68
N HIS A 221 12.81 -28.53 -14.60
CA HIS A 221 12.81 -28.80 -16.04
C HIS A 221 14.21 -28.74 -16.67
N ALA A 222 15.28 -28.54 -15.89
CA ALA A 222 16.65 -28.43 -16.39
C ALA A 222 17.07 -29.66 -17.21
N ALA A 223 16.63 -30.85 -16.79
CA ALA A 223 16.91 -32.10 -17.49
C ALA A 223 16.21 -32.20 -18.87
N LEU A 224 15.09 -31.48 -19.06
CA LEU A 224 14.31 -31.46 -20.30
C LEU A 224 14.82 -30.44 -21.33
N LEU A 225 15.76 -29.57 -20.94
CA LEU A 225 16.38 -28.60 -21.85
C LEU A 225 17.25 -29.30 -22.90
N SER A 226 17.33 -28.71 -24.10
CA SER A 226 18.30 -29.15 -25.11
C SER A 226 19.74 -28.91 -24.62
N VAL A 227 20.70 -29.65 -25.18
CA VAL A 227 22.13 -29.52 -24.83
C VAL A 227 22.59 -28.06 -24.95
N ASP A 228 22.27 -27.39 -26.05
CA ASP A 228 22.65 -25.99 -26.28
C ASP A 228 22.07 -25.04 -25.23
N LYS A 229 20.81 -25.24 -24.85
CA LYS A 229 20.15 -24.42 -23.81
C LYS A 229 20.72 -24.66 -22.43
N ARG A 230 21.13 -25.90 -22.11
CA ARG A 230 21.82 -26.21 -20.85
C ARG A 230 23.19 -25.54 -20.76
N VAL A 231 23.97 -25.58 -21.85
CA VAL A 231 25.28 -24.91 -21.91
C VAL A 231 25.11 -23.40 -21.75
N LEU A 232 24.14 -22.81 -22.42
CA LEU A 232 23.82 -21.39 -22.29
C LEU A 232 23.41 -21.01 -20.86
N LEU A 233 22.57 -21.83 -20.21
CA LEU A 233 22.16 -21.61 -18.81
C LEU A 233 23.37 -21.64 -17.86
N ILE A 234 24.23 -22.64 -17.98
CA ILE A 234 25.42 -22.79 -17.14
C ILE A 234 26.36 -21.59 -17.30
N ASN A 235 26.57 -21.12 -18.53
CA ASN A 235 27.44 -19.97 -18.80
C ASN A 235 26.85 -18.68 -18.22
N ASN A 236 25.54 -18.46 -18.34
CA ASN A 236 24.90 -17.30 -17.73
C ASN A 236 24.99 -17.32 -16.20
N LEU A 237 24.76 -18.48 -15.57
CA LEU A 237 24.89 -18.62 -14.13
C LEU A 237 26.32 -18.34 -13.64
N ARG A 238 27.33 -18.87 -14.34
CA ARG A 238 28.74 -18.59 -14.01
C ARG A 238 29.06 -17.10 -14.10
N ASN A 239 28.66 -16.45 -15.20
CA ASN A 239 28.91 -15.02 -15.40
C ASN A 239 28.21 -14.14 -14.35
N SER A 240 27.05 -14.55 -13.83
CA SER A 240 26.38 -13.80 -12.75
C SER A 240 27.13 -13.90 -11.41
N PHE A 241 27.72 -15.05 -11.07
CA PHE A 241 28.48 -15.19 -9.82
C PHE A 241 29.76 -14.32 -9.82
N ASP A 242 30.43 -14.20 -10.97
CA ASP A 242 31.63 -13.36 -11.10
C ASP A 242 31.33 -11.86 -10.95
N HIS A 243 30.09 -11.40 -11.19
CA HIS A 243 29.67 -10.00 -11.00
C HIS A 243 29.29 -9.66 -9.55
N ASP A 244 28.78 -10.63 -8.79
CA ASP A 244 28.41 -10.43 -7.38
C ASP A 244 29.65 -10.33 -6.47
N GLU A 245 30.72 -11.08 -6.74
CA GLU A 245 31.99 -10.96 -5.99
C GLU A 245 32.65 -9.59 -6.15
N VAL A 246 32.60 -9.01 -7.36
CA VAL A 246 33.16 -7.67 -7.64
C VAL A 246 32.33 -6.57 -6.98
N SER A 247 31.02 -6.78 -6.83
CA SER A 247 30.10 -5.82 -6.19
C SER A 247 30.25 -5.82 -4.68
N GLN A 248 30.52 -6.97 -4.05
CA GLN A 248 30.79 -7.07 -2.61
C GLN A 248 32.17 -6.50 -2.23
N GLN A 249 33.18 -6.61 -3.09
CA GLN A 249 34.51 -5.99 -2.85
C GLN A 249 34.53 -4.46 -2.99
N ARG A 250 33.54 -3.86 -3.66
CA ARG A 250 33.40 -2.39 -3.80
C ARG A 250 32.55 -1.73 -2.71
N ALA A 251 31.90 -2.53 -1.87
CA ALA A 251 31.05 -2.07 -0.77
C ALA A 251 31.75 -2.13 0.61
N MET A 252 33.01 -2.58 0.66
CA MET A 252 33.94 -2.42 1.79
C MET A 252 34.88 -1.24 1.52
#